data_AF-A0A0S9PGV7-F1
#
_entry.id   AF-A0A0S9PGV7-F1
#
_cell.length_a   1.000
_cell.length_b   1.000
_cell.length_c   1.000
_cell.angle_alpha   90.00
_cell.angle_beta   90.00
_cell.angle_gamma   90.00
#
_symmetry.space_group_name_H-M   'P 1'
#
loop_
_entity.id
_entity.type
_entity.pdbx_description
1 polymer ?
#
loop_
_entity_poly.entity_id
_entity_poly.type
_entity_poly.pdbx_seq_one_letter_code
_entity_poly.pdbx_strand_id
1 'polypeptide(L)'
;MPPSPRVVFAAFSSNDEPMLHSWIRFRDLVESADALGPRRRPVPRETARTPEVASTKAPHSTGVWRVLASNNRELGRSARTYASFDVARAHVATLQASVDELVVTPVVGPQPGLYGWLLEHEGTPVVTCGRWYAASSSRETVISTVAALRIAMVMEAPRALLDPMRRSAGRRIDRTAVAPW
;
A
#
# COMPACT_ATOMS: atom_id res chain seq x y z
N MET A 1 25.11 5.08 -10.35
CA MET A 1 23.69 5.52 -10.41
C MET A 1 23.06 5.28 -9.05
N PRO A 2 22.36 6.26 -8.45
CA PRO A 2 21.53 5.97 -7.28
C PRO A 2 20.46 4.94 -7.68
N PRO A 3 20.12 3.98 -6.81
CA PRO A 3 19.16 2.93 -7.15
C PRO A 3 17.82 3.57 -7.53
N SER A 4 17.21 3.16 -8.65
CA SER A 4 15.91 3.68 -9.05
C SER A 4 14.81 3.29 -8.05
N PRO A 5 13.77 4.11 -7.87
CA PRO A 5 12.57 3.68 -7.16
C PRO A 5 11.96 2.45 -7.85
N ARG A 6 11.28 1.61 -7.07
CA ARG A 6 10.74 0.34 -7.56
C ARG A 6 9.31 0.13 -7.10
N VAL A 7 8.50 -0.48 -7.96
CA VAL A 7 7.21 -1.04 -7.56
C VAL A 7 7.41 -2.53 -7.31
N VAL A 8 7.12 -2.95 -6.08
CA VAL A 8 7.19 -4.36 -5.66
C VAL A 8 5.80 -4.88 -5.36
N PHE A 9 5.58 -6.16 -5.64
CA PHE A 9 4.31 -6.83 -5.37
C PHE A 9 4.49 -7.77 -4.20
N ALA A 10 3.68 -7.59 -3.16
CA ALA A 10 3.57 -8.51 -2.05
C ALA A 10 2.43 -9.48 -2.36
N ALA A 11 2.76 -10.76 -2.54
CA ALA A 11 1.77 -11.81 -2.66
C ALA A 11 1.50 -12.43 -1.28
N PHE A 12 0.21 -12.66 -1.01
CA PHE A 12 -0.26 -13.37 0.16
C PHE A 12 -0.72 -14.78 -0.26
N SER A 13 -0.42 -15.76 0.56
CA SER A 13 -0.76 -17.18 0.35
C SER A 13 -2.22 -17.48 0.70
N SER A 14 -2.85 -16.65 1.55
CA SER A 14 -4.27 -16.72 1.92
C SER A 14 -4.84 -15.33 2.22
N ASN A 15 -6.16 -15.20 2.10
CA ASN A 15 -6.91 -14.02 2.55
C ASN A 15 -6.93 -13.86 4.07
N ASP A 16 -6.65 -14.93 4.82
CA ASP A 16 -6.63 -14.94 6.29
C ASP A 16 -5.28 -14.49 6.87
N GLU A 17 -4.35 -14.01 6.03
CA GLU A 17 -3.05 -13.56 6.53
C GLU A 17 -3.20 -12.32 7.42
N PRO A 18 -2.69 -12.35 8.67
CA PRO A 18 -2.84 -11.23 9.62
C PRO A 18 -2.30 -9.91 9.08
N MET A 19 -1.25 -9.97 8.27
CA MET A 19 -0.66 -8.79 7.67
C MET A 19 -1.55 -8.20 6.57
N LEU A 20 -2.24 -9.02 5.78
CA LEU A 20 -3.22 -8.54 4.80
C LEU A 20 -4.37 -7.81 5.50
N HIS A 21 -4.91 -8.39 6.58
CA HIS A 21 -5.93 -7.74 7.39
C HIS A 21 -5.45 -6.42 8.00
N SER A 22 -4.22 -6.38 8.48
CA SER A 22 -3.62 -5.14 9.02
C SER A 22 -3.53 -4.05 7.96
N TRP A 23 -3.22 -4.43 6.71
CA TRP A 23 -3.13 -3.48 5.59
C TRP A 23 -4.50 -2.98 5.14
N ILE A 24 -5.48 -3.88 5.03
CA ILE A 24 -6.87 -3.55 4.73
C ILE A 24 -7.42 -2.58 5.79
N ARG A 25 -7.25 -2.89 7.08
CA ARG A 25 -7.68 -2.01 8.17
C ARG A 25 -7.01 -0.64 8.09
N PHE A 26 -5.70 -0.59 7.83
CA PHE A 26 -5.00 0.68 7.73
C PHE A 26 -5.53 1.52 6.56
N ARG A 27 -5.75 0.90 5.40
CA ARG A 27 -6.37 1.56 4.25
C ARG A 27 -7.74 2.12 4.62
N ASP A 28 -8.61 1.31 5.25
CA ASP A 28 -9.96 1.74 5.59
C ASP A 28 -9.94 2.96 6.52
N LEU A 29 -8.97 3.04 7.44
CA LEU A 29 -8.75 4.22 8.27
C LEU A 29 -8.34 5.46 7.45
N VAL A 30 -7.48 5.31 6.43
CA VAL A 30 -7.06 6.41 5.56
C VAL A 30 -8.20 6.86 4.65
N GLU A 31 -8.96 5.93 4.09
CA GLU A 31 -10.09 6.23 3.20
C GLU A 31 -11.26 6.87 3.95
N SER A 32 -11.50 6.48 5.21
CA SER A 32 -12.53 7.09 6.07
C SER A 32 -12.08 8.40 6.75
N ALA A 33 -10.78 8.69 6.78
CA ALA A 33 -10.25 9.88 7.44
C ALA A 33 -10.69 11.21 6.81
N ASP A 34 -10.87 12.24 7.62
CA ASP A 34 -11.24 13.57 7.14
C ASP A 34 -10.19 14.15 6.20
N ALA A 35 -10.62 14.56 5.01
CA ALA A 35 -9.73 15.21 4.05
C ALA A 35 -9.52 16.68 4.40
N LEU A 36 -8.28 17.13 4.25
CA LEU A 36 -7.87 18.54 4.39
C LEU A 36 -8.02 19.27 3.05
N GLY A 37 -9.19 19.14 2.41
CA GLY A 37 -9.49 19.72 1.11
C GLY A 37 -10.76 19.15 0.48
N PRO A 38 -11.21 19.68 -0.66
CA PRO A 38 -12.37 19.14 -1.36
C PRO A 38 -12.05 17.73 -1.86
N ARG A 39 -12.61 16.71 -1.22
CA ARG A 39 -12.73 15.39 -1.86
C ARG A 39 -13.62 15.58 -3.08
N ARG A 40 -13.15 15.18 -4.26
CA ARG A 40 -14.09 14.84 -5.33
C ARG A 40 -14.88 13.67 -4.78
N ARG A 41 -16.11 13.92 -4.32
CA ARG A 41 -17.02 12.85 -3.91
C ARG A 41 -17.03 11.88 -5.10
N PRO A 42 -16.71 10.59 -4.90
CA PRO A 42 -16.87 9.63 -5.97
C PRO A 42 -18.31 9.79 -6.44
N VAL A 43 -18.48 10.20 -7.69
CA VAL A 43 -19.80 10.15 -8.32
C VAL A 43 -20.20 8.69 -8.17
N PRO A 44 -21.38 8.36 -7.62
CA PRO A 44 -21.90 7.01 -7.70
C PRO A 44 -22.06 6.72 -9.19
N ARG A 45 -21.02 6.21 -9.84
CA ARG A 45 -21.10 5.64 -11.17
C ARG A 45 -21.86 4.34 -10.94
N GLU A 46 -23.19 4.43 -10.90
CA GLU A 46 -24.04 3.29 -11.25
C GLU A 46 -23.44 2.69 -12.51
N THR A 47 -23.00 1.43 -12.43
CA THR A 47 -22.45 0.60 -13.52
C THR A 47 -21.05 0.85 -14.10
N ALA A 48 -20.19 1.70 -13.54
CA ALA A 48 -18.76 1.55 -13.84
C ALA A 48 -18.20 0.36 -13.05
N ARG A 49 -18.32 -0.83 -13.65
CA ARG A 49 -17.51 -2.00 -13.34
C ARG A 49 -16.04 -1.63 -13.56
N THR A 50 -15.47 -0.89 -12.61
CA THR A 50 -14.10 -1.14 -12.19
C THR A 50 -14.07 -2.62 -11.90
N PRO A 51 -13.16 -3.41 -12.46
CA PRO A 51 -13.21 -4.84 -12.28
C PRO A 51 -12.95 -5.12 -10.79
N GLU A 52 -14.04 -5.27 -10.04
CA GLU A 52 -14.12 -6.28 -9.01
C GLU A 52 -13.93 -7.58 -9.78
N VAL A 53 -12.67 -7.99 -9.93
CA VAL A 53 -12.29 -9.15 -10.72
C VAL A 53 -12.92 -10.34 -10.02
N ALA A 54 -14.06 -10.76 -10.57
CA ALA A 54 -14.86 -11.86 -10.08
C ALA A 54 -13.96 -13.08 -9.86
N SER A 55 -14.08 -13.64 -8.66
CA SER A 55 -13.53 -14.93 -8.23
C SER A 55 -13.65 -15.97 -9.34
N THR A 56 -12.56 -16.18 -10.06
CA THR A 56 -12.39 -17.36 -10.89
C THR A 56 -11.27 -18.18 -10.24
N LYS A 57 -11.70 -19.32 -9.73
CA LYS A 57 -11.01 -20.38 -8.96
C LYS A 57 -9.58 -20.68 -9.45
N ALA A 58 -8.62 -19.82 -9.13
CA ALA A 58 -7.18 -20.07 -9.12
C ALA A 58 -6.70 -19.76 -7.71
N PRO A 59 -5.75 -20.51 -7.09
CA PRO A 59 -5.35 -20.30 -5.69
C PRO A 59 -5.13 -18.80 -5.45
N HIS A 60 -6.04 -18.20 -4.67
CA HIS A 60 -6.28 -16.76 -4.62
C HIS A 60 -5.09 -16.08 -3.93
N SER A 61 -4.02 -15.84 -4.68
CA SER A 61 -2.89 -15.04 -4.23
C SER A 61 -3.30 -13.58 -4.33
N THR A 62 -4.09 -13.15 -3.35
CA THR A 62 -4.41 -11.74 -3.18
C THR A 62 -3.10 -10.99 -3.00
N GLY A 63 -2.87 -9.98 -3.82
CA GLY A 63 -1.62 -9.23 -3.85
C GLY A 63 -1.83 -7.74 -3.66
N VAL A 64 -0.83 -7.07 -3.11
CA VAL A 64 -0.81 -5.62 -2.92
C VAL A 64 0.55 -5.11 -3.40
N TRP A 65 0.57 -4.02 -4.14
CA TRP A 65 1.83 -3.44 -4.61
C TRP A 65 2.24 -2.23 -3.77
N ARG A 66 3.55 -1.99 -3.71
CA ARG A 66 4.17 -0.95 -2.88
C ARG A 66 5.18 -0.18 -3.71
N VAL A 67 5.20 1.14 -3.54
CA VAL A 67 6.23 2.02 -4.10
C VAL A 67 7.33 2.15 -3.07
N LEU A 68 8.52 1.69 -3.43
CA LEU A 68 9.72 1.86 -2.62
C LEU A 68 10.63 2.92 -3.24
N ALA A 69 11.13 3.80 -2.39
CA ALA A 69 12.23 4.68 -2.74
C ALA A 69 13.52 3.88 -3.04
N SER A 70 14.48 4.57 -3.62
CA SER A 70 15.84 4.09 -3.90
C SER A 70 16.47 3.36 -2.69
N ASN A 71 16.27 3.89 -1.49
CA ASN A 71 16.77 3.36 -0.20
C ASN A 71 15.88 2.29 0.46
N ASN A 72 15.01 1.60 -0.30
CA ASN A 72 14.04 0.62 0.21
C ASN A 72 12.94 1.16 1.14
N ARG A 73 12.87 2.47 1.40
CA ARG A 73 11.79 3.05 2.20
C ARG A 73 10.48 2.96 1.44
N GLU A 74 9.46 2.38 2.06
CA GLU A 74 8.09 2.44 1.54
C GLU A 74 7.59 3.88 1.55
N LEU A 75 7.19 4.34 0.37
CA LEU A 75 6.58 5.66 0.14
C LEU A 75 5.06 5.53 0.16
N GLY A 76 4.51 4.56 -0.55
CA GLY A 76 3.08 4.31 -0.64
C GLY A 76 2.74 2.88 -1.01
N ARG A 77 1.46 2.56 -0.95
CA ARG A 77 0.91 1.23 -1.20
C ARG A 77 -0.39 1.34 -1.98
N SER A 78 -0.75 0.32 -2.74
CA SER A 78 -2.03 0.26 -3.41
C SER A 78 -3.19 0.32 -2.42
N ALA A 79 -4.21 1.12 -2.75
CA ALA A 79 -5.47 1.15 -2.01
C ALA A 79 -6.25 -0.16 -2.22
N ARG A 80 -6.05 -0.84 -3.34
CA ARG A 80 -6.76 -2.08 -3.65
C ARG A 80 -5.87 -3.30 -3.51
N THR A 81 -6.50 -4.42 -3.26
CA THR A 81 -5.93 -5.75 -3.42
C THR A 81 -6.20 -6.24 -4.84
N TYR A 82 -5.34 -7.11 -5.36
CA TYR A 82 -5.42 -7.62 -6.71
C TYR A 82 -5.47 -9.14 -6.69
N ALA A 83 -6.28 -9.72 -7.57
CA ALA A 83 -6.43 -11.17 -7.69
C ALA A 83 -5.19 -11.85 -8.31
N SER A 84 -4.38 -11.10 -9.06
CA SER A 84 -3.14 -11.60 -9.66
C SER A 84 -2.09 -10.52 -9.82
N PHE A 85 -0.84 -10.97 -9.98
CA PHE A 85 0.31 -10.11 -10.28
C PHE A 85 0.12 -9.35 -11.60
N ASP A 86 -0.40 -10.00 -12.65
CA ASP A 86 -0.58 -9.35 -13.96
C ASP A 86 -1.59 -8.21 -13.90
N VAL A 87 -2.70 -8.38 -13.18
CA VAL A 87 -3.70 -7.31 -12.99
C VAL A 87 -3.09 -6.15 -12.21
N ALA A 88 -2.32 -6.45 -11.15
CA ALA A 88 -1.64 -5.43 -10.37
C ALA A 88 -0.61 -4.65 -11.22
N ARG A 89 0.16 -5.36 -12.05
CA ARG A 89 1.16 -4.78 -12.96
C ARG A 89 0.51 -3.90 -14.02
N ALA A 90 -0.56 -4.38 -14.65
CA ALA A 90 -1.31 -3.59 -15.63
C ALA A 90 -1.85 -2.30 -15.01
N HIS A 91 -2.40 -2.37 -13.80
CA HIS A 91 -2.87 -1.19 -13.08
C HIS A 91 -1.75 -0.19 -12.78
N VAL A 92 -0.58 -0.65 -12.34
CA VAL A 92 0.58 0.23 -12.14
C VAL A 92 1.00 0.90 -13.44
N ALA A 93 1.04 0.17 -14.56
CA ALA A 93 1.36 0.73 -15.86
C ALA A 93 0.34 1.81 -16.30
N THR A 94 -0.95 1.59 -16.06
CA THR A 94 -1.99 2.61 -16.27
C THR A 94 -1.73 3.85 -15.43
N LEU A 95 -1.44 3.70 -14.13
CA LEU A 95 -1.14 4.83 -13.25
C LEU A 95 0.14 5.57 -13.63
N GLN A 96 1.14 4.89 -14.19
CA GLN A 96 2.35 5.53 -14.69
C GLN A 96 2.06 6.39 -15.92
N ALA A 97 1.18 5.92 -16.81
CA ALA A 97 0.76 6.65 -17.99
C ALA A 97 -0.14 7.86 -17.64
N SER A 98 -0.99 7.74 -16.61
CA SER A 98 -1.90 8.81 -16.17
C SER A 98 -1.45 9.49 -14.87
N VAL A 99 -0.14 9.51 -14.58
CA VAL A 99 0.38 10.03 -13.31
C VAL A 99 0.04 11.51 -13.10
N ASP A 100 -0.07 12.26 -14.19
CA ASP A 100 -0.43 13.68 -14.22
C ASP A 100 -1.92 13.93 -13.93
N GLU A 101 -2.76 12.89 -14.00
CA GLU A 101 -4.19 12.93 -13.70
C GLU A 101 -4.50 12.56 -12.24
N LEU A 102 -3.48 12.14 -11.48
CA LEU A 102 -3.65 11.75 -10.08
C LEU A 102 -3.91 12.96 -9.19
N VAL A 103 -4.98 12.87 -8.40
CA VAL A 103 -5.33 13.88 -7.42
C VAL A 103 -4.77 13.48 -6.06
N VAL A 104 -4.00 14.37 -5.44
CA VAL A 104 -3.49 14.20 -4.08
C VAL A 104 -4.53 14.70 -3.08
N THR A 105 -5.01 13.80 -2.24
CA THR A 105 -5.96 14.12 -1.16
C THR A 105 -5.28 13.91 0.19
N PRO A 106 -4.85 14.99 0.88
CA PRO A 106 -4.32 14.91 2.23
C PRO A 106 -5.44 14.59 3.23
N VAL A 107 -5.14 13.78 4.25
CA VAL A 107 -6.10 13.38 5.29
C VAL A 107 -5.52 13.56 6.70
N VAL A 108 -6.40 13.77 7.69
CA VAL A 108 -6.04 13.85 9.11
C VAL A 108 -6.06 12.45 9.72
N GLY A 109 -5.00 12.10 10.44
CA GLY A 109 -4.92 10.83 11.15
C GLY A 109 -5.81 10.77 12.39
N PRO A 110 -5.93 9.58 13.02
CA PRO A 110 -6.79 9.37 14.19
C PRO A 110 -6.30 10.09 15.45
N GLN A 111 -5.05 10.54 15.47
CA GLN A 111 -4.45 11.28 16.58
C GLN A 111 -4.02 12.67 16.13
N PRO A 112 -4.12 13.69 17.00
CA PRO A 112 -3.64 15.04 16.70
C PRO A 112 -2.18 15.03 16.23
N GLY A 113 -1.89 15.77 15.16
CA GLY A 113 -0.55 15.87 14.60
C GLY A 113 -0.13 14.73 13.66
N LEU A 114 -0.99 13.71 13.50
CA LEU A 114 -0.81 12.67 12.48
C LEU A 114 -1.58 13.03 11.22
N TYR A 115 -0.95 12.79 10.08
CA TYR A 115 -1.46 13.07 8.76
C TYR A 115 -1.15 11.91 7.82
N GLY A 116 -2.03 11.72 6.86
CA GLY A 116 -1.88 10.77 5.78
C GLY A 116 -2.20 11.42 4.45
N TRP A 117 -2.25 10.60 3.42
CA TRP A 117 -2.68 11.01 2.10
C TRP A 117 -3.14 9.79 1.33
N LEU A 118 -3.97 10.05 0.32
CA LEU A 118 -4.33 9.10 -0.71
C LEU A 118 -4.21 9.78 -2.07
N LEU A 119 -3.93 8.98 -3.10
CA LEU A 119 -3.97 9.38 -4.49
C LEU A 119 -5.25 8.83 -5.11
N GLU A 120 -5.96 9.67 -5.85
CA GLU A 120 -7.18 9.29 -6.55
C GLU A 120 -6.95 9.38 -8.05
N HIS A 121 -7.44 8.37 -8.77
CA HIS A 121 -7.55 8.39 -10.23
C HIS A 121 -9.05 8.33 -10.57
N GLU A 122 -9.55 9.31 -11.32
CA GLU A 122 -10.99 9.47 -11.60
C GLU A 122 -11.89 9.42 -10.34
N GLY A 123 -11.42 9.97 -9.20
CA GLY A 123 -12.17 9.96 -7.94
C GLY A 123 -12.21 8.61 -7.22
N THR A 124 -11.39 7.64 -7.66
CA THR A 124 -11.20 6.36 -6.98
C THR A 124 -9.83 6.33 -6.29
N PRO A 125 -9.73 5.99 -4.99
CA PRO A 125 -8.46 5.79 -4.32
C PRO A 125 -7.66 4.67 -4.99
N VAL A 126 -6.42 4.97 -5.38
CA VAL A 126 -5.50 4.04 -6.04
C VAL A 126 -4.26 3.77 -5.22
N VAL A 127 -3.76 4.77 -4.48
CA VAL A 127 -2.59 4.65 -3.61
C VAL A 127 -2.88 5.32 -2.28
N THR A 128 -2.45 4.71 -1.19
CA THR A 128 -2.49 5.30 0.15
C THR A 128 -1.08 5.38 0.73
N CYS A 129 -0.92 6.24 1.73
CA CYS A 129 0.26 6.22 2.58
C CYS A 129 0.40 4.86 3.29
N GLY A 130 1.63 4.38 3.51
CA GLY A 130 1.84 3.09 4.19
C GLY A 130 1.81 3.17 5.73
N ARG A 131 1.78 4.39 6.28
CA ARG A 131 1.75 4.72 7.71
C ARG A 131 1.29 6.16 7.88
N TRP A 132 0.94 6.53 9.11
CA TRP A 132 0.72 7.94 9.48
C TRP A 132 2.05 8.68 9.63
N TYR A 133 2.05 9.98 9.30
CA TYR A 133 3.23 10.84 9.32
C TYR A 133 2.95 12.14 10.08
N ALA A 134 4.00 12.86 10.50
CA ALA A 134 3.88 14.27 10.85
C ALA A 134 3.55 15.12 9.59
N ALA A 135 3.01 16.32 9.76
CA ALA A 135 2.49 17.16 8.67
C ALA A 135 3.49 17.35 7.49
N SER A 136 4.71 17.80 7.79
CA SER A 136 5.76 18.02 6.77
C SER A 136 6.15 16.73 6.07
N SER A 137 6.39 15.66 6.85
CA SER A 137 6.75 14.35 6.30
C SER A 137 5.65 13.73 5.46
N SER A 138 4.37 13.98 5.77
CA SER A 138 3.23 13.52 4.96
C SER A 138 3.31 14.15 3.56
N ARG A 139 3.49 15.48 3.50
CA ARG A 139 3.61 16.24 2.25
C ARG A 139 4.83 15.82 1.43
N GLU A 140 5.99 15.69 2.05
CA GLU A 140 7.21 15.24 1.37
C GLU A 140 7.06 13.83 0.81
N THR A 141 6.42 12.93 1.59
CA THR A 141 6.25 11.55 1.19
C THR A 141 5.29 11.43 0.01
N VAL A 142 4.20 12.19 -0.05
CA VAL A 142 3.29 12.13 -1.22
C VAL A 142 3.95 12.66 -2.49
N ILE A 143 4.68 13.78 -2.40
CA ILE A 143 5.45 14.33 -3.54
C ILE A 143 6.46 13.30 -4.01
N SER A 144 7.19 12.68 -3.08
CA SER A 144 8.15 11.62 -3.37
C SER A 144 7.48 10.39 -4.00
N THR A 145 6.27 10.02 -3.55
CA THR A 145 5.51 8.89 -4.14
C THR A 145 5.14 9.18 -5.58
N VAL A 146 4.57 10.36 -5.88
CA VAL A 146 4.15 10.71 -7.25
C VAL A 146 5.36 10.77 -8.17
N ALA A 147 6.45 11.41 -7.74
CA ALA A 147 7.70 11.46 -8.50
C ALA A 147 8.29 10.06 -8.70
N ALA A 148 8.30 9.22 -7.66
CA ALA A 148 8.78 7.85 -7.74
C ALA A 148 7.92 7.00 -8.66
N LEU A 149 6.59 7.09 -8.58
CA LEU A 149 5.66 6.30 -9.38
C LEU A 149 5.91 6.53 -10.88
N ARG A 150 6.12 7.78 -11.30
CA ARG A 150 6.41 8.15 -12.70
C ARG A 150 7.60 7.39 -13.30
N ILE A 151 8.66 7.16 -12.52
CA ILE A 151 9.92 6.59 -13.01
C ILE A 151 10.23 5.19 -12.42
N ALA A 152 9.34 4.66 -11.58
CA ALA A 152 9.62 3.44 -10.85
C ALA A 152 9.72 2.24 -11.79
N MET A 153 10.75 1.43 -11.57
CA MET A 153 10.86 0.14 -12.25
C MET A 153 9.84 -0.83 -11.66
N VAL A 154 8.93 -1.32 -12.50
CA VAL A 154 7.93 -2.32 -12.10
C VAL A 154 8.60 -3.69 -12.12
N MET A 155 8.70 -4.33 -10.95
CA MET A 155 9.38 -5.62 -10.85
C MET A 155 8.61 -6.72 -11.59
N GLU A 156 9.33 -7.66 -12.18
CA GLU A 156 8.76 -8.71 -13.04
C GLU A 156 8.21 -9.92 -12.30
N ALA A 157 8.47 -10.02 -11.00
CA ALA A 157 7.99 -11.13 -10.18
C ALA A 157 7.41 -10.63 -8.85
N PRO A 158 6.33 -11.28 -8.36
CA PRO A 158 5.87 -11.05 -7.00
C PRO A 158 6.92 -11.54 -6.00
N ARG A 159 7.08 -10.77 -4.93
CA ARG A 159 7.88 -11.20 -3.78
C ARG A 159 6.93 -11.77 -2.74
N ALA A 160 7.13 -13.03 -2.40
CA ALA A 160 6.54 -13.60 -1.19
C ALA A 160 6.97 -12.72 -0.02
N LEU A 161 6.00 -12.16 0.69
CA LEU A 161 6.33 -11.35 1.85
C LEU A 161 6.65 -12.32 3.00
N LEU A 162 7.93 -12.67 3.11
CA LEU A 162 8.43 -13.40 4.27
C LEU A 162 8.17 -12.55 5.50
N ASP A 163 7.19 -12.98 6.28
CA ASP A 163 6.73 -12.32 7.49
C ASP A 163 7.91 -11.94 8.41
N PRO A 164 8.16 -10.63 8.66
CA PRO A 164 9.12 -10.22 9.67
C PRO A 164 8.74 -10.72 11.07
N MET A 165 7.45 -10.91 11.37
CA MET A 165 6.99 -11.39 12.68
C MET A 165 7.39 -12.85 12.94
N ARG A 166 7.52 -13.70 11.90
CA ARG A 166 8.07 -15.06 12.08
C ARG A 166 9.51 -15.07 12.59
N ARG A 167 10.30 -14.00 12.37
CA ARG A 167 11.67 -13.91 12.94
C ARG A 167 11.68 -13.53 14.41
N SER A 168 10.66 -12.83 14.90
CA SER A 168 10.58 -12.38 16.31
C SER A 168 10.04 -13.45 17.26
N ALA A 169 9.29 -14.43 16.74
CA ALA A 169 8.72 -15.52 17.56
C ALA A 169 9.73 -16.62 17.95
N GLY A 170 10.96 -16.57 17.43
CA GLY A 170 11.99 -17.61 17.62
C GLY A 170 12.97 -17.40 18.78
N ARG A 171 12.87 -16.31 19.56
CA ARG A 171 13.74 -16.09 20.74
C ARG A 171 12.93 -16.09 22.03
N ARG A 172 12.33 -17.24 22.34
CA ARG A 172 11.98 -17.56 23.73
C ARG A 172 13.30 -17.93 24.41
N ILE A 173 13.87 -17.00 25.16
CA ILE A 173 15.00 -17.27 26.04
C ILE A 173 14.46 -18.27 27.06
N ASP A 174 14.92 -19.52 26.95
CA ASP A 174 14.72 -20.52 27.98
C ASP A 174 15.43 -20.00 29.25
N ARG A 175 14.65 -19.49 30.19
CA ARG A 175 15.13 -19.11 31.51
C ARG A 175 14.75 -20.22 32.49
N THR A 176 15.32 -21.41 32.26
CA THR A 176 15.27 -22.53 33.19
C THR A 176 16.69 -23.03 33.45
N ALA A 177 17.37 -22.36 34.39
CA ALA A 177 18.46 -22.94 35.16
C ALA A 177 18.57 -22.17 36.48
N VAL A 178 17.71 -22.54 37.43
CA VAL A 178 18.00 -22.34 38.86
C VAL A 178 18.98 -23.44 39.22
N ALA A 179 20.19 -23.09 39.64
CA ALA A 179 21.13 -24.00 40.28
C ALA A 179 21.36 -23.51 41.72
N PRO A 180 21.29 -24.40 42.73
CA PRO A 180 21.42 -24.02 44.14
C PRO A 180 22.90 -23.98 44.58
N TRP A 181 23.17 -23.09 45.53
CA TRP A 181 24.15 -23.28 46.60
C TRP A 181 23.45 -22.96 47.91
#